data_AF-A0A0M5MK06-F1
#
_entry.id   AF-A0A0M5MK06-F1
#
_cell.length_a   1.000
_cell.length_b   1.000
_cell.length_c   1.000
_cell.angle_alpha   90.00
_cell.angle_beta   90.00
_cell.angle_gamma   90.00
#
_symmetry.space_group_name_H-M   'P 1'
#
loop_
_entity.id
_entity.type
_entity.pdbx_description
1 polymer ?
#
loop_
_entity_poly.entity_id
_entity_poly.type
_entity_poly.pdbx_seq_one_letter_code
_entity_poly.pdbx_strand_id
1 'polypeptide(L)'
;MTDANTDTQAQPEKTTEQNVNTQTDQTVSTDLNIDLDAEVNAEQKTVDASVQTTETPAPAMKKVDIVIAGVTYQIYCPVNEEEELRSAVYYINNFVLDIKQDAPNLPQENLLVLCCLNLFEKINSQQKNDESRRYDAEKSELLLNKIVLDAQSIL
;
A
#
# COMPACT_ATOMS: atom_id res chain seq x y z
N MET A 1 -66.78 -2.81 -40.11
CA MET A 1 -66.28 -3.02 -41.48
C MET A 1 -64.90 -3.63 -41.36
N THR A 2 -64.60 -4.64 -42.19
CA THR A 2 -63.25 -5.15 -42.55
C THR A 2 -62.30 -5.50 -41.40
N ASP A 3 -62.04 -6.78 -41.06
CA ASP A 3 -61.48 -7.91 -41.84
C ASP A 3 -59.96 -8.07 -41.64
N ALA A 4 -59.58 -9.34 -41.38
CA ALA A 4 -58.42 -10.06 -41.95
C ALA A 4 -56.97 -9.69 -41.51
N ASN A 5 -55.98 -10.60 -41.60
CA ASN A 5 -55.90 -12.08 -41.62
C ASN A 5 -54.40 -12.49 -41.62
N THR A 6 -54.06 -13.74 -41.24
CA THR A 6 -52.80 -14.49 -41.53
C THR A 6 -51.44 -13.87 -41.12
N ASP A 7 -50.56 -14.50 -40.33
CA ASP A 7 -49.93 -15.85 -40.36
C ASP A 7 -48.73 -15.98 -41.34
N THR A 8 -47.79 -16.89 -41.02
CA THR A 8 -46.85 -17.59 -41.93
C THR A 8 -45.35 -17.14 -42.02
N GLN A 9 -44.50 -17.86 -41.27
CA GLN A 9 -43.20 -18.51 -41.65
C GLN A 9 -41.81 -17.82 -41.74
N ALA A 10 -40.87 -18.49 -41.05
CA ALA A 10 -39.59 -19.09 -41.51
C ALA A 10 -38.23 -18.33 -41.54
N GLN A 11 -37.24 -19.03 -40.94
CA GLN A 11 -35.77 -19.01 -41.14
C GLN A 11 -35.38 -19.58 -42.55
N PRO A 12 -34.08 -19.75 -43.00
CA PRO A 12 -32.81 -19.72 -42.26
C PRO A 12 -31.54 -19.11 -42.97
N GLU A 13 -30.41 -19.19 -42.25
CA GLU A 13 -29.01 -19.42 -42.70
C GLU A 13 -28.24 -18.53 -43.71
N LYS A 14 -27.03 -18.10 -43.30
CA LYS A 14 -25.80 -18.34 -44.08
C LYS A 14 -24.48 -18.24 -43.27
N THR A 15 -23.53 -19.13 -43.58
CA THR A 15 -22.10 -19.14 -43.20
C THR A 15 -21.20 -18.47 -44.28
N THR A 16 -19.86 -18.35 -44.18
CA THR A 16 -18.82 -19.14 -43.45
C THR A 16 -17.52 -18.31 -43.22
N GLU A 17 -16.48 -18.95 -42.64
CA GLU A 17 -15.03 -18.74 -42.88
C GLU A 17 -14.29 -17.63 -42.08
N GLN A 18 -13.01 -17.77 -41.69
CA GLN A 18 -11.94 -18.70 -42.13
C GLN A 18 -10.90 -19.00 -41.00
N ASN A 19 -9.91 -19.88 -41.27
CA ASN A 19 -8.98 -20.53 -40.32
C ASN A 19 -7.51 -20.27 -40.69
N VAL A 20 -6.61 -20.03 -39.73
CA VAL A 20 -5.17 -20.33 -39.86
C VAL A 20 -4.60 -20.92 -38.56
N ASN A 21 -3.80 -21.98 -38.69
CA ASN A 21 -3.04 -22.66 -37.63
C ASN A 21 -1.57 -22.78 -38.06
N THR A 22 -0.61 -22.60 -37.14
CA THR A 22 0.79 -22.99 -37.33
C THR A 22 1.50 -23.29 -35.99
N GLN A 23 2.57 -24.06 -36.07
CA GLN A 23 3.06 -24.95 -35.00
C GLN A 23 4.48 -24.55 -34.51
N THR A 24 4.75 -24.84 -33.23
CA THR A 24 6.05 -25.09 -32.54
C THR A 24 7.39 -24.69 -33.19
N ASP A 25 8.29 -24.12 -32.38
CA ASP A 25 9.67 -24.65 -32.27
C ASP A 25 10.36 -24.35 -30.91
N GLN A 26 11.39 -25.14 -30.55
CA GLN A 26 12.13 -25.09 -29.27
C GLN A 26 13.64 -24.85 -29.46
N THR A 27 14.32 -24.12 -28.56
CA THR A 27 15.77 -24.23 -28.26
C THR A 27 16.03 -23.64 -26.85
N VAL A 28 16.43 -24.42 -25.83
CA VAL A 28 17.82 -24.78 -25.41
C VAL A 28 18.66 -23.53 -25.08
N SER A 29 18.70 -23.02 -23.84
CA SER A 29 19.51 -23.46 -22.66
C SER A 29 20.99 -23.06 -22.68
N THR A 30 21.46 -22.38 -21.62
CA THR A 30 22.79 -22.59 -21.00
C THR A 30 22.83 -21.93 -19.61
N ASP A 31 22.81 -22.74 -18.56
CA ASP A 31 23.15 -22.34 -17.20
C ASP A 31 24.68 -22.19 -17.05
N LEU A 32 25.12 -21.22 -16.25
CA LEU A 32 26.52 -21.10 -15.81
C LEU A 32 26.63 -21.55 -14.36
N ASN A 33 26.70 -22.86 -14.18
CA ASN A 33 26.99 -23.49 -12.89
C ASN A 33 28.51 -23.48 -12.68
N ILE A 34 29.00 -22.76 -11.66
CA ILE A 34 30.41 -22.82 -11.25
C ILE A 34 30.49 -23.62 -9.96
N ASP A 35 30.96 -24.85 -10.11
CA ASP A 35 31.19 -25.80 -9.03
C ASP A 35 32.69 -25.86 -8.72
N LEU A 36 33.06 -25.66 -7.46
CA LEU A 36 34.43 -25.82 -6.96
C LEU A 36 34.39 -26.34 -5.52
N ASP A 37 34.39 -27.67 -5.40
CA ASP A 37 34.66 -28.38 -4.15
C ASP A 37 36.06 -28.08 -3.60
N ALA A 38 36.13 -27.76 -2.30
CA ALA A 38 37.36 -27.89 -1.51
C ALA A 38 37.02 -28.06 -0.01
N GLU A 39 36.88 -29.31 0.44
CA GLU A 39 36.66 -29.69 1.83
C GLU A 39 37.97 -29.69 2.63
N VAL A 40 38.09 -28.88 3.69
CA VAL A 40 39.06 -29.11 4.79
C VAL A 40 38.44 -28.76 6.14
N ASN A 41 38.52 -29.72 7.05
CA ASN A 41 37.99 -29.73 8.42
C ASN A 41 38.98 -29.16 9.46
N ALA A 42 38.52 -28.40 10.45
CA ALA A 42 39.00 -28.46 11.86
C ALA A 42 38.22 -27.50 12.79
N GLU A 43 37.86 -27.98 13.98
CA GLU A 43 37.28 -27.18 15.07
C GLU A 43 38.33 -26.29 15.76
N GLN A 44 37.96 -25.07 16.17
CA GLN A 44 38.65 -24.41 17.27
C GLN A 44 37.74 -23.54 18.15
N LYS A 45 37.74 -23.84 19.44
CA LYS A 45 36.94 -23.22 20.51
C LYS A 45 37.79 -22.19 21.27
N THR A 46 37.42 -20.92 21.20
CA THR A 46 37.87 -19.91 22.19
C THR A 46 36.76 -18.91 22.52
N VAL A 47 36.29 -19.07 23.75
CA VAL A 47 35.66 -18.11 24.67
C VAL A 47 36.04 -16.62 24.54
N ASP A 48 34.98 -15.82 24.62
CA ASP A 48 34.80 -14.62 25.47
C ASP A 48 35.69 -13.38 25.27
N ALA A 49 35.06 -12.33 24.73
CA ALA A 49 35.43 -10.94 24.99
C ALA A 49 34.18 -10.05 24.86
N SER A 50 33.56 -9.71 25.99
CA SER A 50 32.50 -8.69 26.04
C SER A 50 33.04 -7.33 25.59
N VAL A 51 32.50 -6.79 24.49
CA VAL A 51 32.56 -5.37 24.17
C VAL A 51 31.14 -4.82 24.32
N GLN A 52 30.88 -4.14 25.43
CA GLN A 52 29.66 -3.35 25.60
C GLN A 52 29.76 -2.08 24.74
N THR A 53 29.39 -2.19 23.47
CA THR A 53 28.94 -1.01 22.74
C THR A 53 27.57 -0.63 23.31
N THR A 54 27.45 0.58 23.87
CA THR A 54 26.15 1.18 24.22
C THR A 54 25.46 1.63 22.93
N GLU A 55 25.08 0.67 22.10
CA GLU A 55 24.20 0.86 20.97
C GLU A 55 22.78 0.49 21.41
N THR A 56 21.84 1.40 21.20
CA THR A 56 20.41 1.06 21.22
C THR A 56 20.22 -0.12 20.28
N PRO A 57 19.75 -1.29 20.76
CA PRO A 57 19.70 -2.48 19.91
C PRO A 57 18.80 -2.19 18.71
N ALA A 58 19.36 -2.32 17.50
CA ALA A 58 18.61 -2.09 16.27
C ALA A 58 17.32 -2.93 16.30
N PRO A 59 16.16 -2.34 16.01
CA PRO A 59 14.88 -3.02 16.19
C PRO A 59 14.84 -4.28 15.33
N ALA A 60 14.55 -5.42 15.96
CA ALA A 60 14.50 -6.69 15.25
C ALA A 60 13.40 -6.63 14.18
N MET A 61 13.79 -6.74 12.91
CA MET A 61 12.87 -6.72 11.77
C MET A 61 12.31 -8.12 11.55
N LYS A 62 10.98 -8.22 11.48
CA LYS A 62 10.22 -9.46 11.23
C LYS A 62 9.51 -9.35 9.88
N LYS A 63 9.48 -10.45 9.11
CA LYS A 63 8.59 -10.55 7.95
C LYS A 63 7.15 -10.74 8.42
N VAL A 64 6.24 -9.91 7.94
CA VAL A 64 4.81 -9.97 8.23
C VAL A 64 4.06 -10.00 6.90
N ASP A 65 3.19 -11.01 6.73
CA ASP A 65 2.22 -11.05 5.64
C ASP A 65 1.04 -10.14 6.00
N ILE A 66 0.72 -9.19 5.12
CA ILE A 66 -0.45 -8.31 5.24
C ILE A 66 -1.38 -8.51 4.05
N VAL A 67 -2.68 -8.30 4.23
CA VAL A 67 -3.68 -8.41 3.15
C VAL A 67 -4.28 -7.03 2.90
N ILE A 68 -4.17 -6.52 1.66
CA ILE A 68 -4.77 -5.26 1.23
C ILE A 68 -5.62 -5.54 0.00
N ALA A 69 -6.91 -5.16 0.05
CA ALA A 69 -7.89 -5.32 -1.02
C ALA A 69 -8.06 -6.78 -1.53
N GLY A 70 -7.67 -7.77 -0.73
CA GLY A 70 -7.69 -9.20 -1.07
C GLY A 70 -6.38 -9.76 -1.64
N VAL A 71 -5.33 -8.94 -1.80
CA VAL A 71 -3.99 -9.39 -2.19
C VAL A 71 -3.05 -9.40 -0.98
N THR A 72 -2.23 -10.44 -0.87
CA THR A 72 -1.24 -10.61 0.20
C THR A 72 0.11 -10.03 -0.19
N TYR A 73 0.70 -9.23 0.69
CA TYR A 73 2.01 -8.60 0.54
C TYR A 73 2.92 -8.99 1.70
N GLN A 74 4.20 -9.24 1.42
CA GLN A 74 5.22 -9.43 2.44
C GLN A 74 5.98 -8.14 2.68
N ILE A 75 5.94 -7.66 3.92
CA ILE A 75 6.74 -6.51 4.35
C ILE A 75 7.60 -6.85 5.57
N TYR A 76 8.70 -6.12 5.73
CA TYR A 76 9.50 -6.18 6.95
C TYR A 76 9.01 -5.10 7.91
N CYS A 77 8.59 -5.50 9.10
CA CYS A 77 8.09 -4.63 10.16
C CYS A 77 8.94 -4.82 11.43
N PRO A 78 9.34 -3.76 12.13
CA PRO A 78 10.03 -3.90 13.41
C PRO A 78 9.06 -4.45 14.47
N VAL A 79 9.54 -5.38 15.32
CA VAL A 79 8.66 -6.13 16.26
C VAL A 79 7.84 -5.27 17.22
N ASN A 80 8.22 -4.03 17.49
CA ASN A 80 7.49 -3.09 18.34
C ASN A 80 6.33 -2.36 17.63
N GLU A 81 6.20 -2.45 16.30
CA GLU A 81 5.21 -1.72 15.50
C GLU A 81 4.20 -2.63 14.78
N GLU A 82 4.23 -3.95 15.05
CA GLU A 82 3.33 -4.90 14.40
C GLU A 82 1.84 -4.60 14.65
N GLU A 83 1.49 -3.99 15.79
CA GLU A 83 0.11 -3.60 16.11
C GLU A 83 -0.33 -2.34 15.33
N GLU A 84 0.54 -1.32 15.22
CA GLU A 84 0.25 -0.13 14.39
C GLU A 84 0.15 -0.51 12.91
N LEU A 85 0.96 -1.46 12.46
CA LEU A 85 0.81 -2.05 11.12
C LEU A 85 -0.57 -2.71 10.94
N ARG A 86 -1.03 -3.51 11.92
CA ARG A 86 -2.37 -4.15 11.86
C ARG A 86 -3.49 -3.11 11.82
N SER A 87 -3.38 -2.06 12.63
CA SER A 87 -4.29 -0.91 12.63
C SER A 87 -4.32 -0.20 11.27
N ALA A 88 -3.16 0.09 10.69
CA ALA A 88 -3.05 0.72 9.37
C ALA A 88 -3.62 -0.16 8.24
N VAL A 89 -3.35 -1.47 8.25
CA VAL A 89 -3.91 -2.43 7.29
C VAL A 89 -5.44 -2.50 7.41
N TYR A 90 -5.98 -2.50 8.63
CA TYR A 90 -7.42 -2.43 8.86
C TYR A 90 -8.02 -1.13 8.30
N TYR A 91 -7.41 0.03 8.60
CA TYR A 91 -7.86 1.32 8.07
C TYR A 91 -7.87 1.37 6.53
N ILE A 92 -6.77 0.95 5.89
CA ILE A 92 -6.66 0.95 4.42
C ILE A 92 -7.71 0.04 3.79
N ASN A 93 -7.96 -1.16 4.33
CA ASN A 93 -8.96 -2.07 3.76
C ASN A 93 -10.37 -1.49 3.82
N ASN A 94 -10.78 -0.87 4.94
CA ASN A 94 -12.09 -0.21 5.02
C ASN A 94 -12.18 0.97 4.04
N PHE A 95 -11.14 1.81 3.98
CA PHE A 95 -11.12 2.95 3.07
C PHE A 95 -11.16 2.55 1.58
N VAL A 96 -10.52 1.43 1.22
CA VAL A 96 -10.60 0.84 -0.13
C VAL A 96 -11.99 0.26 -0.41
N LEU A 97 -12.67 -0.31 0.60
CA LEU A 97 -14.06 -0.77 0.46
C LEU A 97 -15.03 0.40 0.23
N ASP A 98 -14.85 1.52 0.95
CA ASP A 98 -15.65 2.73 0.76
C ASP A 98 -15.52 3.25 -0.70
N ILE A 99 -14.28 3.42 -1.20
CA ILE A 99 -14.05 3.85 -2.59
C ILE A 99 -14.63 2.83 -3.59
N LYS A 100 -14.57 1.53 -3.28
CA LYS A 100 -15.13 0.48 -4.15
C LYS A 100 -16.66 0.51 -4.18
N GLN A 101 -17.33 0.99 -3.14
CA GLN A 101 -18.78 1.22 -3.13
C GLN A 101 -19.16 2.33 -4.12
N ASP A 102 -18.37 3.41 -4.16
CA ASP A 102 -18.58 4.53 -5.09
C ASP A 102 -18.16 4.20 -6.54
N ALA A 103 -17.13 3.36 -6.72
CA ALA A 103 -16.54 3.02 -8.01
C ALA A 103 -16.36 1.50 -8.23
N PRO A 104 -17.45 0.70 -8.32
CA PRO A 104 -17.39 -0.76 -8.32
C PRO A 104 -16.72 -1.39 -9.55
N ASN A 105 -16.64 -0.67 -10.67
CA ASN A 105 -16.05 -1.13 -11.93
C ASN A 105 -14.54 -0.82 -12.06
N LEU A 106 -13.93 -0.20 -11.05
CA LEU A 106 -12.53 0.22 -11.09
C LEU A 106 -11.60 -0.98 -10.80
N PRO A 107 -10.54 -1.23 -11.62
CA PRO A 107 -9.60 -2.31 -11.36
C PRO A 107 -8.76 -2.03 -10.11
N GLN A 108 -8.30 -3.09 -9.45
CA GLN A 108 -7.65 -3.02 -8.13
C GLN A 108 -6.46 -2.06 -8.05
N GLU A 109 -5.58 -2.04 -9.06
CA GLU A 109 -4.44 -1.11 -9.12
C GLU A 109 -4.90 0.35 -9.13
N ASN A 110 -5.89 0.69 -9.97
CA ASN A 110 -6.43 2.04 -10.04
C ASN A 110 -7.18 2.43 -8.76
N LEU A 111 -7.84 1.47 -8.12
CA LEU A 111 -8.50 1.63 -6.82
C LEU A 111 -7.48 1.93 -5.71
N LEU A 112 -6.33 1.26 -5.72
CA LEU A 112 -5.23 1.52 -4.78
C LEU A 112 -4.55 2.87 -5.06
N VAL A 113 -4.35 3.24 -6.33
CA VAL A 113 -3.85 4.57 -6.71
C VAL A 113 -4.80 5.68 -6.22
N LEU A 114 -6.11 5.52 -6.42
CA LEU A 114 -7.12 6.47 -5.94
C LEU A 114 -7.15 6.54 -4.40
N CYS A 115 -7.03 5.41 -3.72
CA CYS A 115 -6.86 5.34 -2.26
C CYS A 115 -5.65 6.17 -1.80
N CYS A 116 -4.49 6.01 -2.42
CA CYS A 116 -3.28 6.78 -2.09
C CYS A 116 -3.47 8.29 -2.32
N LEU A 117 -4.10 8.71 -3.42
CA LEU A 117 -4.37 10.12 -3.71
C LEU A 117 -5.33 10.74 -2.67
N ASN A 118 -6.38 10.03 -2.30
CA ASN A 118 -7.34 10.49 -1.30
C ASN A 118 -6.72 10.54 0.12
N LEU A 119 -5.84 9.59 0.48
CA LEU A 119 -5.08 9.66 1.74
C LEU A 119 -4.14 10.88 1.77
N PHE A 120 -3.45 11.18 0.66
CA PHE A 120 -2.58 12.35 0.56
C PHE A 120 -3.36 13.64 0.82
N GLU A 121 -4.54 13.82 0.20
CA GLU A 121 -5.39 14.99 0.45
C GLU A 121 -5.78 15.08 1.94
N LYS A 122 -6.17 13.97 2.55
CA LYS A 122 -6.59 13.91 3.97
C LYS A 122 -5.44 14.24 4.94
N ILE A 123 -4.20 13.86 4.61
CA ILE A 123 -3.00 14.19 5.40
C ILE A 123 -2.60 15.66 5.20
N ASN A 124 -2.57 16.14 3.95
CA ASN A 124 -2.25 17.52 3.60
C ASN A 124 -3.25 18.52 4.20
N SER A 125 -4.54 18.16 4.24
CA SER A 125 -5.58 18.94 4.90
C SER A 125 -5.34 19.03 6.42
N GLN A 126 -5.03 17.91 7.09
CA GLN A 126 -4.70 17.93 8.52
C GLN A 126 -3.45 18.80 8.81
N GLN A 127 -2.37 18.64 8.05
CA GLN A 127 -1.16 19.43 8.23
C GLN A 127 -1.40 20.95 8.16
N LYS A 128 -2.22 21.41 7.20
CA LYS A 128 -2.61 22.83 7.08
C LYS A 128 -3.46 23.31 8.26
N ASN A 129 -4.35 22.46 8.77
CA ASN A 129 -5.16 22.79 9.95
C ASN A 129 -4.29 22.89 11.21
N ASP A 130 -3.29 22.03 11.36
CA ASP A 130 -2.34 22.08 12.47
C ASP A 130 -1.42 23.30 12.39
N GLU A 131 -0.98 23.68 11.19
CA GLU A 131 -0.22 24.93 10.97
C GLU A 131 -1.06 26.17 11.34
N SER A 132 -2.34 26.22 10.94
CA SER A 132 -3.27 27.29 11.34
C SER A 132 -3.43 27.35 12.86
N ARG A 133 -3.60 26.20 13.53
CA ARG A 133 -3.71 26.13 15.00
C ARG A 133 -2.44 26.62 15.71
N ARG A 134 -1.26 26.33 15.16
CA ARG A 134 0.02 26.84 15.69
C ARG A 134 0.15 28.35 15.53
N TYR A 135 -0.25 28.89 14.38
CA TYR A 135 -0.28 30.33 14.15
C TYR A 135 -1.23 31.06 15.11
N ASP A 136 -2.44 30.53 15.31
CA ASP A 136 -3.41 31.11 16.25
C ASP A 136 -2.90 31.04 17.71
N ALA A 137 -2.22 29.94 18.08
CA ALA A 137 -1.58 29.81 19.39
C ALA A 137 -0.48 30.86 19.62
N GLU A 138 0.47 31.00 18.68
CA GLU A 138 1.55 32.00 18.73
C GLU A 138 0.98 33.42 18.83
N LYS A 139 -0.01 33.75 17.99
CA LYS A 139 -0.69 35.04 18.02
C LYS A 139 -1.39 35.29 19.36
N SER A 140 -1.99 34.27 19.98
CA SER A 140 -2.60 34.39 21.30
C SER A 140 -1.57 34.66 22.39
N GLU A 141 -0.40 34.01 22.33
CA GLU A 141 0.70 34.21 23.29
C GLU A 141 1.26 35.64 23.20
N LEU A 142 1.47 36.16 21.98
CA LEU A 142 1.92 37.55 21.76
C LEU A 142 0.91 38.58 22.33
N LEU A 143 -0.39 38.34 22.16
CA LEU A 143 -1.43 39.20 22.72
C LEU A 143 -1.45 39.15 24.26
N LEU A 144 -1.29 37.96 24.85
CA LEU A 144 -1.19 37.80 26.30
C LEU A 144 0.04 38.52 26.88
N ASN A 145 1.20 38.37 26.22
CA ASN A 145 2.44 39.05 26.62
C ASN A 145 2.27 40.57 26.59
N LYS A 146 1.67 41.13 25.53
CA LYS A 146 1.36 42.56 25.47
C LYS A 146 0.48 43.03 26.64
N ILE A 147 -0.59 42.29 26.96
CA ILE A 147 -1.49 42.63 28.08
C ILE A 147 -0.73 42.64 29.42
N VAL A 148 0.15 41.65 29.65
CA VAL A 148 0.99 41.58 30.86
C VAL A 148 1.95 42.77 30.93
N LEU A 149 2.58 43.15 29.82
CA LEU A 149 3.53 44.24 29.76
C LEU A 149 2.86 45.62 29.93
N ASP A 150 1.71 45.85 29.29
CA ASP A 150 0.90 47.05 29.47
C ASP A 150 0.45 47.20 30.94
N ALA A 151 0.08 46.10 31.61
CA ALA A 151 -0.33 46.10 33.02
C ALA A 151 0.84 46.39 33.99
N GLN A 152 2.05 45.91 33.69
CA GLN A 152 3.25 46.20 34.49
C GLN A 152 3.72 47.65 34.33
N SER A 153 3.46 48.29 33.19
CA SER A 153 3.87 49.68 32.91
C SER A 153 2.97 50.75 33.54
N ILE A 154 1.95 50.36 34.31
CA ILE A 154 0.98 51.27 34.97
C ILE A 154 1.29 51.48 36.46
N LEU A 155 2.22 50.70 37.04
CA LEU A 155 2.81 50.93 38.37
C LEU A 155 4.08 51.78 38.29
#